data_AF-A0A2P2D205-F1
#
_entry.id   AF-A0A2P2D205-F1
#
_cell.length_a   1.000
_cell.length_b   1.000
_cell.length_c   1.000
_cell.angle_alpha   90.00
_cell.angle_beta   90.00
_cell.angle_gamma   90.00
#
_symmetry.space_group_name_H-M   'P 1'
#
loop_
_entity.id
_entity.type
_entity.pdbx_description
1 polymer ?
#
loop_
_entity_poly.entity_id
_entity_poly.type
_entity_poly.pdbx_seq_one_letter_code
_entity_poly.pdbx_strand_id
1 'polypeptide(L)'
;MLEFKEKLRRIKYEFYDFVIRDILISLDNSLFIPAMILSFRCIEYLGFHTDPNQKDGKTFKSFLSEYVSCVNNRYRKPNIQSFLNSVKCYLLNPYSDPEETSEQMTIPRYETYPLESHLSESKYYGEPKEITISIFEFIADVITGVEKYFHEVNDNFQISDWYERLFVRTGISEGLSNFRNGRYKKDSYLKLHPSLKCIDNPELDLLSIKNQILNSLLKEYGYIR
;
A
#
# COMPACT_ATOMS: atom_id res chain seq x y z
N MET A 1 4.17 13.05 24.47
CA MET A 1 4.53 13.60 23.14
C MET A 1 5.84 13.03 22.59
N LEU A 2 7.01 13.18 23.26
CA LEU A 2 8.28 12.63 22.72
C LEU A 2 8.31 11.09 22.70
N GLU A 3 7.82 10.45 23.78
CA GLU A 3 7.67 9.00 23.87
C GLU A 3 6.71 8.44 22.82
N PHE A 4 5.57 9.10 22.54
CA PHE A 4 4.65 8.66 21.50
C PHE A 4 5.27 8.75 20.11
N LYS A 5 5.94 9.87 19.79
CA LYS A 5 6.62 10.04 18.49
C LYS A 5 7.68 8.96 18.26
N GLU A 6 8.46 8.63 19.29
CA GLU A 6 9.41 7.51 19.24
C GLU A 6 8.71 6.18 18.97
N LYS A 7 7.56 5.95 19.62
CA LYS A 7 6.82 4.70 19.44
C LYS A 7 6.18 4.57 18.06
N LEU A 8 5.57 5.63 17.55
CA LEU A 8 5.01 5.67 16.20
C LEU A 8 6.08 5.45 15.13
N ARG A 9 7.27 6.03 15.31
CA ARG A 9 8.43 5.79 14.43
C ARG A 9 8.84 4.31 14.42
N ARG A 10 8.81 3.64 15.57
CA ARG A 10 9.09 2.21 15.66
C ARG A 10 8.02 1.37 14.96
N ILE A 11 6.73 1.66 15.18
CA ILE A 11 5.62 0.99 14.50
C ILE A 11 5.76 1.12 12.98
N LYS A 12 5.96 2.35 12.51
CA LYS A 12 6.20 2.64 11.09
C LYS A 12 7.33 1.74 10.58
N TYR A 13 8.48 1.77 11.23
CA TYR A 13 9.63 0.94 10.83
C TYR A 13 9.29 -0.55 10.75
N GLU A 14 8.65 -1.12 11.76
CA GLU A 14 8.31 -2.55 11.74
C GLU A 14 7.34 -2.87 10.61
N PHE A 15 6.33 -2.03 10.38
CA PHE A 15 5.41 -2.19 9.26
C PHE A 15 6.15 -2.20 7.92
N TYR A 16 7.09 -1.28 7.74
CA TYR A 16 7.90 -1.22 6.54
C TYR A 16 8.86 -2.42 6.42
N ASP A 17 9.48 -2.85 7.52
CA ASP A 17 10.44 -3.96 7.52
C ASP A 17 9.78 -5.33 7.29
N PHE A 18 8.50 -5.50 7.63
CA PHE A 18 7.83 -6.78 7.46
C PHE A 18 6.83 -6.78 6.30
N VAL A 19 5.95 -5.77 6.20
CA VAL A 19 4.87 -5.75 5.20
C VAL A 19 5.38 -5.17 3.87
N ILE A 20 6.01 -4.00 3.91
CA ILE A 20 6.51 -3.37 2.67
C ILE A 20 7.72 -4.15 2.12
N ARG A 21 8.57 -4.68 2.99
CA ARG A 21 9.66 -5.58 2.58
C ARG A 21 9.17 -6.75 1.74
N ASP A 22 8.09 -7.42 2.12
CA ASP A 22 7.61 -8.59 1.38
C ASP A 22 7.09 -8.21 -0.02
N ILE A 23 6.51 -7.01 -0.17
CA ILE A 23 6.15 -6.44 -1.48
C ILE A 23 7.42 -6.26 -2.33
N LEU A 24 8.45 -5.63 -1.76
CA LEU A 24 9.69 -5.34 -2.47
C LEU A 24 10.48 -6.62 -2.79
N ILE A 25 10.63 -7.57 -1.87
CA ILE A 25 11.28 -8.86 -2.15
C ILE A 25 10.53 -9.61 -3.26
N SER A 26 9.20 -9.56 -3.27
CA SER A 26 8.42 -10.16 -4.36
C SER A 26 8.74 -9.50 -5.70
N LEU A 27 8.87 -8.17 -5.73
CA LEU A 27 9.36 -7.46 -6.90
C LEU A 27 10.78 -7.92 -7.27
N ASP A 28 11.75 -7.89 -6.36
CA ASP A 28 13.15 -8.25 -6.66
C ASP A 28 13.28 -9.65 -7.32
N ASN A 29 12.35 -10.57 -7.00
CA ASN A 29 12.26 -11.91 -7.59
C ASN A 29 11.37 -11.99 -8.85
N SER A 30 11.00 -10.85 -9.43
CA SER A 30 10.10 -10.70 -10.58
C SER A 30 8.69 -11.30 -10.39
N LEU A 31 8.23 -11.41 -9.14
CA LEU A 31 6.91 -11.92 -8.78
C LEU A 31 5.89 -10.77 -8.72
N PHE A 32 5.53 -10.24 -9.88
CA PHE A 32 4.71 -9.02 -9.98
C PHE A 32 3.29 -9.15 -9.43
N ILE A 33 2.58 -10.24 -9.74
CA ILE A 33 1.22 -10.48 -9.23
C ILE A 33 1.21 -10.72 -7.71
N PRO A 34 2.14 -11.51 -7.13
CA PRO A 34 2.30 -11.56 -5.68
C PRO A 34 2.59 -10.20 -5.04
N ALA A 35 3.44 -9.36 -5.63
CA ALA A 35 3.70 -8.01 -5.12
C ALA A 35 2.43 -7.12 -5.13
N MET A 36 1.61 -7.22 -6.18
CA MET A 36 0.30 -6.58 -6.28
C MET A 36 -0.66 -7.06 -5.19
N ILE A 37 -0.75 -8.38 -4.98
CA ILE A 37 -1.57 -9.00 -3.93
C ILE A 37 -1.17 -8.48 -2.55
N LEU A 38 0.13 -8.43 -2.25
CA LEU A 38 0.65 -7.91 -0.99
C LEU A 38 0.37 -6.42 -0.82
N SER A 39 0.39 -5.64 -1.91
CA SER A 39 -0.01 -4.23 -1.90
C SER A 39 -1.50 -4.03 -1.62
N PHE A 40 -2.37 -4.87 -2.19
CA PHE A 40 -3.79 -4.87 -1.83
C PHE A 40 -4.02 -5.24 -0.36
N ARG A 41 -3.32 -6.27 0.15
CA ARG A 41 -3.37 -6.65 1.57
C ARG A 41 -2.86 -5.53 2.47
N CYS A 42 -1.81 -4.81 2.09
CA CYS A 42 -1.30 -3.65 2.81
C CYS A 42 -2.38 -2.57 2.99
N ILE A 43 -3.15 -2.26 1.93
CA ILE A 43 -4.27 -1.32 2.02
C ILE A 43 -5.35 -1.85 2.97
N GLU A 44 -5.71 -3.14 2.90
CA GLU A 44 -6.67 -3.74 3.84
C GLU A 44 -6.17 -3.65 5.28
N TYR A 45 -4.89 -3.93 5.52
CA TYR A 45 -4.30 -3.88 6.85
C TYR A 45 -4.33 -2.48 7.45
N LEU A 46 -4.12 -1.43 6.67
CA LEU A 46 -4.15 -0.06 7.18
C LEU A 46 -5.55 0.55 7.20
N GLY A 47 -6.41 0.15 6.27
CA GLY A 47 -7.80 0.58 6.23
C GLY A 47 -8.66 -0.02 7.34
N PHE A 48 -8.39 -1.26 7.77
CA PHE A 48 -9.28 -2.00 8.69
C PHE A 48 -9.48 -1.29 10.03
N HIS A 49 -10.75 -1.07 10.35
CA HIS A 49 -11.20 -0.53 11.63
C HIS A 49 -11.51 -1.69 12.59
N THR A 50 -11.05 -1.64 13.85
CA THR A 50 -11.35 -2.69 14.84
C THR A 50 -12.79 -2.72 15.32
N ASP A 51 -13.67 -1.89 14.75
CA ASP A 51 -15.08 -1.92 15.09
C ASP A 51 -15.77 -2.97 14.22
N PRO A 52 -16.25 -4.08 14.79
CA PRO A 52 -16.89 -5.17 14.04
C PRO A 52 -18.18 -4.74 13.32
N ASN A 53 -18.70 -3.54 13.58
CA ASN A 53 -19.89 -3.00 12.91
C ASN A 53 -19.58 -2.25 11.59
N GLN A 54 -18.31 -2.01 11.26
CA GLN A 54 -17.93 -1.38 9.99
C GLN A 54 -17.63 -2.42 8.90
N LYS A 55 -18.24 -2.29 7.72
CA LYS A 55 -17.99 -3.17 6.57
C LYS A 55 -16.63 -2.90 5.93
N ASP A 56 -15.82 -3.94 5.71
CA ASP A 56 -14.46 -3.91 5.13
C ASP A 56 -14.34 -3.23 3.76
N GLY A 57 -15.42 -3.22 2.96
CA GLY A 57 -15.43 -2.51 1.67
C GLY A 57 -15.38 -0.99 1.81
N LYS A 58 -15.83 -0.42 2.94
CA LYS A 58 -15.78 1.03 3.19
C LYS A 58 -14.38 1.48 3.58
N THR A 59 -13.65 0.67 4.34
CA THR A 59 -12.32 0.98 4.84
C THR A 59 -11.25 0.95 3.74
N PHE A 60 -11.30 -0.05 2.85
CA PHE A 60 -10.40 -0.11 1.68
C PHE A 60 -10.57 1.14 0.78
N LYS A 61 -11.82 1.50 0.45
CA LYS A 61 -12.11 2.67 -0.39
C LYS A 61 -11.74 3.99 0.31
N SER A 62 -11.95 4.10 1.62
CA SER A 62 -11.50 5.26 2.41
C SER A 62 -9.99 5.41 2.34
N PHE A 63 -9.23 4.32 2.52
CA PHE A 63 -7.77 4.40 2.47
C PHE A 63 -7.26 4.87 1.10
N LEU A 64 -7.83 4.36 0.01
CA LEU A 64 -7.54 4.83 -1.35
C LEU A 64 -7.84 6.34 -1.50
N SER A 65 -9.01 6.77 -1.01
CA SER A 65 -9.46 8.15 -1.12
C SER A 65 -8.66 9.12 -0.27
N GLU A 66 -8.26 8.74 0.94
CA GLU A 66 -7.61 9.62 1.92
C GLU A 66 -6.10 9.65 1.73
N TYR A 67 -5.47 8.48 1.61
CA TYR A 67 -4.01 8.37 1.69
C TYR A 67 -3.38 8.14 0.32
N VAL A 68 -3.91 7.26 -0.52
CA VAL A 68 -3.29 6.97 -1.84
C VAL A 68 -3.56 8.09 -2.84
N SER A 69 -4.73 8.75 -2.74
CA SER A 69 -5.08 9.82 -3.68
C SER A 69 -4.23 11.08 -3.60
N CYS A 70 -3.40 11.24 -2.56
CA CYS A 70 -2.56 12.41 -2.38
C CYS A 70 -1.51 12.57 -3.50
N VAL A 71 -1.12 11.47 -4.15
CA VAL A 71 -0.17 11.46 -5.27
C VAL A 71 -0.83 11.18 -6.62
N ASN A 72 -2.04 10.60 -6.61
CA ASN A 72 -2.81 10.34 -7.82
C ASN A 72 -4.32 10.48 -7.55
N ASN A 73 -4.92 11.58 -8.00
CA ASN A 73 -6.34 11.86 -7.77
C ASN A 73 -7.31 10.83 -8.38
N ARG A 74 -6.86 9.94 -9.29
CA ARG A 74 -7.71 8.88 -9.86
C ARG A 74 -8.24 7.94 -8.78
N TYR A 75 -7.51 7.73 -7.67
CA TYR A 75 -7.98 6.91 -6.55
C TYR A 75 -9.18 7.49 -5.79
N ARG A 76 -9.55 8.77 -5.99
CA ARG A 76 -10.81 9.34 -5.47
C ARG A 76 -12.03 8.96 -6.29
N LYS A 77 -11.84 8.53 -7.55
CA LYS A 77 -12.96 8.27 -8.44
C LYS A 77 -13.69 6.99 -8.00
N PRO A 78 -15.01 7.03 -7.76
CA PRO A 78 -15.76 5.87 -7.29
C PRO A 78 -15.65 4.64 -8.18
N ASN A 79 -15.59 4.82 -9.50
CA ASN A 79 -15.42 3.73 -10.46
C ASN A 79 -14.06 3.03 -10.32
N ILE A 80 -12.98 3.79 -10.12
CA ILE A 80 -11.64 3.23 -9.87
C ILE A 80 -11.61 2.49 -8.53
N GLN A 81 -12.21 3.06 -7.48
CA GLN A 81 -12.29 2.42 -6.17
C GLN A 81 -13.08 1.10 -6.20
N SER A 82 -14.23 1.08 -6.87
CA SER A 82 -15.00 -0.15 -7.05
C SER A 82 -14.23 -1.17 -7.88
N PHE A 83 -13.61 -0.77 -8.99
CA PHE A 83 -12.77 -1.65 -9.80
C PHE A 83 -11.61 -2.26 -9.00
N LEU A 84 -10.82 -1.46 -8.28
CA LEU A 84 -9.71 -1.95 -7.47
C LEU A 84 -10.18 -2.88 -6.35
N ASN A 85 -11.33 -2.59 -5.74
CA ASN A 85 -11.93 -3.48 -4.74
C ASN A 85 -12.37 -4.81 -5.36
N SER A 86 -12.93 -4.82 -6.58
CA SER A 86 -13.27 -6.05 -7.30
C SER A 86 -12.04 -6.87 -7.67
N VAL A 87 -10.98 -6.22 -8.17
CA VAL A 87 -9.68 -6.86 -8.45
C VAL A 87 -9.12 -7.50 -7.19
N LYS A 88 -9.11 -6.76 -6.08
CA LYS A 88 -8.73 -7.25 -4.76
C LYS A 88 -9.53 -8.50 -4.38
N CYS A 89 -10.86 -8.44 -4.41
CA CYS A 89 -11.71 -9.57 -4.04
C CYS A 89 -11.42 -10.81 -4.90
N TYR A 90 -11.24 -10.62 -6.21
CA TYR A 90 -10.91 -11.71 -7.13
C TYR A 90 -9.54 -12.34 -6.84
N LEU A 91 -8.52 -11.51 -6.60
CA LEU A 91 -7.15 -12.00 -6.33
C LEU A 91 -7.02 -12.65 -4.94
N LEU A 92 -7.75 -12.15 -3.94
CA LEU A 92 -7.62 -12.59 -2.55
C LEU A 92 -8.59 -13.70 -2.16
N ASN A 93 -9.77 -13.72 -2.78
CA ASN A 93 -10.84 -14.67 -2.50
C ASN A 93 -11.44 -15.23 -3.82
N PRO A 94 -10.66 -15.97 -4.62
CA PRO A 94 -11.07 -16.41 -5.96
C PRO A 94 -12.30 -17.34 -5.98
N TYR A 95 -12.70 -17.88 -4.81
CA TYR A 95 -13.83 -18.80 -4.66
C TYR A 95 -15.02 -18.20 -3.88
N SER A 96 -14.99 -16.91 -3.55
CA SER A 96 -16.13 -16.26 -2.89
C SER A 96 -17.29 -16.03 -3.85
N ASP A 97 -18.53 -16.12 -3.34
CA ASP A 97 -19.75 -16.01 -4.15
C ASP A 97 -19.80 -14.69 -4.93
N PRO A 98 -20.10 -14.73 -6.25
CA PRO A 98 -20.05 -13.56 -7.13
C PRO A 98 -21.15 -12.52 -6.88
N GLU A 99 -22.06 -12.74 -5.92
CA GLU A 99 -23.18 -11.84 -5.62
C GLU A 99 -22.74 -10.44 -5.17
N GLU A 100 -21.51 -10.26 -4.67
CA GLU A 100 -20.95 -8.94 -4.35
C GLU A 100 -20.39 -8.15 -5.56
N THR A 101 -20.36 -8.75 -6.76
CA THR A 101 -19.68 -8.18 -7.95
C THR A 101 -20.59 -7.90 -9.15
N SER A 102 -21.89 -7.69 -8.93
CA SER A 102 -22.95 -7.58 -9.94
C SER A 102 -22.87 -6.44 -10.98
N GLU A 103 -21.76 -5.68 -11.05
CA GLU A 103 -21.53 -4.68 -12.10
C GLU A 103 -20.73 -5.27 -13.26
N GLN A 104 -20.99 -4.80 -14.50
CA GLN A 104 -20.23 -5.21 -15.70
C GLN A 104 -18.73 -5.27 -15.42
N MET A 105 -18.17 -6.47 -15.55
CA MET A 105 -16.79 -6.76 -15.17
C MET A 105 -15.83 -5.93 -16.03
N THR A 106 -15.34 -4.84 -15.46
CA THR A 106 -14.25 -4.07 -16.05
C THR A 106 -13.00 -4.93 -15.95
N ILE A 107 -12.36 -5.21 -17.09
CA ILE A 107 -11.24 -6.16 -17.14
C ILE A 107 -9.96 -5.44 -16.69
N PRO A 108 -9.21 -6.01 -15.72
CA PRO A 108 -7.92 -5.46 -15.35
C PRO A 108 -6.86 -5.80 -16.39
N ARG A 109 -6.16 -4.77 -16.88
CA ARG A 109 -4.96 -4.92 -17.69
C ARG A 109 -3.74 -4.59 -16.85
N TYR A 110 -2.90 -5.57 -16.55
CA TYR A 110 -1.69 -5.35 -15.75
C TYR A 110 -0.51 -5.02 -16.67
N GLU A 111 0.19 -3.93 -16.37
CA GLU A 111 1.38 -3.51 -17.13
C GLU A 111 2.58 -3.35 -16.21
N THR A 112 3.72 -3.91 -16.63
CA THR A 112 5.02 -3.73 -15.94
C THR A 112 5.87 -2.63 -16.58
N TYR A 113 5.49 -2.10 -17.74
CA TYR A 113 6.25 -1.04 -18.39
C TYR A 113 5.85 0.34 -17.83
N PRO A 114 6.79 1.29 -17.68
CA PRO A 114 6.45 2.66 -17.29
C PRO A 114 5.70 3.34 -18.44
N LEU A 115 4.39 3.51 -18.30
CA LEU A 115 3.55 4.20 -19.27
C LEU A 115 2.56 5.14 -18.57
N GLU A 116 2.14 6.17 -19.30
CA GLU A 116 1.20 7.24 -18.93
C GLU A 116 -0.21 6.75 -18.51
N SER A 117 -0.45 5.43 -18.60
CA SER A 117 -1.74 4.75 -18.52
C SER A 117 -2.11 4.24 -17.12
N HIS A 118 -1.37 4.52 -16.05
CA HIS A 118 -1.74 4.00 -14.72
C HIS A 118 -3.15 4.47 -14.30
N LEU A 119 -4.07 3.52 -14.10
CA LEU A 119 -5.51 3.73 -13.89
C LEU A 119 -6.21 4.46 -15.05
N SER A 120 -5.77 4.26 -16.28
CA SER A 120 -6.47 4.74 -17.47
C SER A 120 -7.58 3.79 -17.88
N GLU A 121 -8.72 4.37 -18.24
CA GLU A 121 -9.87 3.66 -18.78
C GLU A 121 -9.77 3.63 -20.31
N SER A 122 -9.83 2.44 -20.92
CA SER A 122 -9.95 2.27 -22.37
C SER A 122 -11.22 1.51 -22.70
N LYS A 123 -11.84 1.87 -23.83
CA LYS A 123 -12.99 1.16 -24.38
C LYS A 123 -12.94 1.25 -25.90
N TYR A 124 -12.65 0.13 -26.55
CA TYR A 124 -12.82 0.00 -28.00
C TYR A 124 -14.25 -0.44 -28.33
N TYR A 125 -14.69 -0.16 -29.55
CA TYR A 125 -16.05 -0.49 -29.98
C TYR A 125 -16.26 -2.01 -29.98
N GLY A 126 -17.27 -2.48 -29.25
CA GLY A 126 -17.58 -3.91 -29.11
C GLY A 126 -16.76 -4.64 -28.03
N GLU A 127 -15.80 -3.98 -27.38
CA GLU A 127 -14.97 -4.57 -26.34
C GLU A 127 -15.44 -4.16 -24.92
N PRO A 128 -15.20 -5.01 -23.91
CA PRO A 128 -15.41 -4.65 -22.53
C PRO A 128 -14.52 -3.46 -22.15
N LYS A 129 -14.98 -2.68 -21.17
CA LYS A 129 -14.17 -1.61 -20.61
C LYS A 129 -12.96 -2.20 -19.89
N GLU A 130 -11.78 -1.66 -20.16
CA GLU A 130 -10.55 -2.04 -19.49
C GLU A 130 -10.06 -0.91 -18.58
N ILE A 131 -9.46 -1.27 -17.45
CA ILE A 131 -8.67 -0.36 -16.63
C ILE A 131 -7.26 -0.91 -16.51
N THR A 132 -6.29 -0.07 -16.89
CA THR A 132 -4.88 -0.43 -16.81
C THR A 132 -4.33 -0.18 -15.40
N ILE A 133 -3.65 -1.18 -14.83
CA ILE A 133 -2.90 -1.07 -13.58
C ILE A 133 -1.42 -1.24 -13.92
N SER A 134 -0.68 -0.12 -13.96
CA SER A 134 0.78 -0.19 -13.97
C SER A 134 1.25 -0.64 -12.59
N ILE A 135 1.98 -1.76 -12.53
CA ILE A 135 2.35 -2.45 -11.30
C ILE A 135 3.31 -1.61 -10.46
N PHE A 136 4.36 -1.07 -11.07
CA PHE A 136 5.33 -0.23 -10.35
C PHE A 136 4.71 1.07 -9.84
N GLU A 137 3.84 1.69 -10.63
CA GLU A 137 3.09 2.88 -10.22
C GLU A 137 2.15 2.57 -9.06
N PHE A 138 1.40 1.46 -9.13
CA PHE A 138 0.52 1.04 -8.05
C PHE A 138 1.29 0.82 -6.74
N ILE A 139 2.42 0.12 -6.80
CA ILE A 139 3.23 -0.16 -5.62
C ILE A 139 3.83 1.13 -5.05
N ALA A 140 4.34 2.03 -5.89
CA ALA A 140 4.86 3.33 -5.45
C ALA A 140 3.76 4.20 -4.81
N ASP A 141 2.55 4.21 -5.39
CA ASP A 141 1.38 4.91 -4.86
C ASP A 141 0.97 4.34 -3.50
N VAL A 142 0.94 3.01 -3.35
CA VAL A 142 0.60 2.35 -2.08
C VAL A 142 1.63 2.68 -1.00
N ILE A 143 2.92 2.51 -1.27
CA ILE A 143 3.99 2.82 -0.31
C ILE A 143 3.92 4.29 0.12
N THR A 144 3.66 5.20 -0.82
CA THR A 144 3.52 6.63 -0.48
C THR A 144 2.25 6.92 0.30
N GLY A 145 1.16 6.21 0.02
CA GLY A 145 -0.07 6.27 0.82
C GLY A 145 0.17 5.80 2.26
N VAL A 146 0.94 4.73 2.45
CA VAL A 146 1.39 4.29 3.79
C VAL A 146 2.20 5.38 4.49
N GLU A 147 3.07 6.07 3.76
CA GLU A 147 3.83 7.18 4.33
C GLU A 147 2.92 8.32 4.79
N LYS A 148 1.99 8.73 3.93
CA LYS A 148 1.00 9.76 4.25
C LYS A 148 0.20 9.38 5.50
N TYR A 149 -0.24 8.13 5.56
CA TYR A 149 -0.95 7.59 6.71
C TYR A 149 -0.14 7.77 8.01
N PHE A 150 1.10 7.29 8.07
CA PHE A 150 1.92 7.42 9.29
C PHE A 150 2.27 8.86 9.64
N HIS A 151 2.29 9.77 8.66
CA HIS A 151 2.49 11.19 8.89
C HIS A 151 1.29 11.86 9.59
N GLU A 152 0.06 11.40 9.33
CA GLU A 152 -1.17 12.00 9.85
C GLU A 152 -1.73 11.33 11.11
N VAL A 153 -1.26 10.13 11.47
CA VAL A 153 -1.67 9.45 12.70
C VAL A 153 -1.29 10.30 13.92
N ASN A 154 -2.30 10.76 14.64
CA ASN A 154 -2.18 11.58 15.85
C ASN A 154 -2.21 10.75 17.15
N ASP A 155 -1.79 11.40 18.24
CA ASP A 155 -1.67 10.92 19.64
C ASP A 155 -2.94 10.29 20.27
N ASN A 156 -4.07 10.20 19.54
CA ASN A 156 -5.36 9.79 20.11
C ASN A 156 -5.56 8.26 20.20
N PHE A 157 -4.67 7.46 19.63
CA PHE A 157 -4.77 6.00 19.67
C PHE A 157 -3.88 5.39 20.74
N GLN A 158 -4.37 4.36 21.46
CA GLN A 158 -3.50 3.58 22.32
C GLN A 158 -2.60 2.69 21.47
N ILE A 159 -1.33 2.63 21.86
CA ILE A 159 -0.29 1.88 21.14
C ILE A 159 -0.51 0.36 21.25
N SER A 160 -1.11 -0.09 22.35
CA SER A 160 -1.61 -1.46 22.52
C SER A 160 -2.55 -1.84 21.38
N ASP A 161 -3.52 -0.98 21.09
CA ASP A 161 -4.54 -1.23 20.08
C ASP A 161 -3.89 -1.31 18.69
N TRP A 162 -2.89 -0.46 18.45
CA TRP A 162 -2.10 -0.48 17.21
C TRP A 162 -1.29 -1.76 17.04
N TYR A 163 -0.61 -2.21 18.09
CA TYR A 163 0.16 -3.45 18.05
C TYR A 163 -0.71 -4.67 17.93
N GLU A 164 -1.84 -4.70 18.65
CA GLU A 164 -2.81 -5.77 18.52
C GLU A 164 -3.35 -5.82 17.08
N ARG A 165 -3.70 -4.67 16.50
CA ARG A 165 -4.08 -4.57 15.09
C ARG A 165 -3.01 -5.13 14.16
N LEU A 166 -1.76 -4.71 14.32
CA LEU A 166 -0.66 -5.20 13.49
C LEU A 166 -0.42 -6.69 13.69
N PHE A 167 -0.30 -7.16 14.93
CA PHE A 167 -0.08 -8.55 15.27
C PHE A 167 -1.18 -9.46 14.72
N VAL A 168 -2.45 -9.13 14.97
CA VAL A 168 -3.60 -9.90 14.47
C VAL A 168 -3.60 -9.97 12.94
N ARG A 169 -3.14 -8.92 12.25
CA ARG A 169 -3.23 -8.80 10.78
C ARG A 169 -2.03 -9.36 10.03
N THR A 170 -0.85 -9.27 10.62
CA THR A 170 0.44 -9.56 9.96
C THR A 170 1.17 -10.75 10.58
N GLY A 171 0.73 -11.23 11.76
CA GLY A 171 1.44 -12.23 12.55
C GLY A 171 2.72 -11.71 13.22
N ILE A 172 3.02 -10.40 13.11
CA ILE A 172 4.23 -9.80 13.67
C ILE A 172 4.03 -9.55 15.17
N SER A 173 4.67 -10.38 16.00
CA SER A 173 4.70 -10.24 17.46
C SER A 173 6.11 -9.82 17.89
N GLU A 174 6.44 -8.54 17.77
CA GLU A 174 7.39 -7.96 18.72
C GLU A 174 6.56 -7.39 19.87
N GLY A 175 6.47 -8.17 20.95
CA GLY A 175 5.59 -7.87 22.08
C GLY A 175 5.80 -6.47 22.65
N LEU A 176 4.70 -5.87 23.14
CA LEU A 176 4.65 -4.59 23.85
C LEU A 176 5.74 -4.41 24.92
N SER A 177 6.28 -5.51 25.46
CA SER A 177 7.39 -5.53 26.41
C SER A 177 8.74 -5.10 25.82
N ASN A 178 9.00 -5.34 24.53
CA ASN A 178 10.24 -4.97 23.85
C ASN A 178 10.31 -3.47 23.50
N PHE A 179 9.19 -2.74 23.60
CA PHE A 179 9.16 -1.28 23.40
C PHE A 179 10.09 -0.50 24.31
N ARG A 180 10.24 -0.98 25.55
CA ARG A 180 11.02 -0.28 26.56
C ARG A 180 12.53 -0.45 26.39
N ASN A 181 12.98 -1.53 25.75
CA ASN A 181 14.37 -1.99 25.83
C ASN A 181 15.10 -2.12 24.49
N GLY A 182 14.41 -2.05 23.35
CA GLY A 182 15.02 -2.15 22.03
C GLY A 182 15.59 -0.81 21.54
N ARG A 183 16.90 -0.72 21.31
CA ARG A 183 17.47 0.38 20.53
C ARG A 183 17.11 0.18 19.05
N TYR A 184 16.40 1.15 18.49
CA TYR A 184 16.09 1.25 17.07
C TYR A 184 17.37 1.14 16.22
N LYS A 185 17.45 0.18 15.29
CA LYS A 185 18.56 0.06 14.32
C LYS A 185 18.13 0.58 12.95
N LYS A 186 17.91 1.90 12.85
CA LYS A 186 17.57 2.60 11.60
C LYS A 186 18.42 2.18 10.41
N ASP A 187 19.70 1.98 10.66
CA ASP A 187 20.73 1.77 9.64
C ASP A 187 20.62 0.43 8.89
N SER A 188 19.81 -0.52 9.39
CA SER A 188 19.61 -1.81 8.70
C SER A 188 18.58 -1.70 7.58
N TYR A 189 17.48 -0.99 7.83
CA TYR A 189 16.32 -0.95 6.93
C TYR A 189 16.59 -0.17 5.63
N LEU A 190 17.18 1.03 5.71
CA LEU A 190 17.50 1.83 4.52
C LEU A 190 18.57 1.19 3.62
N LYS A 191 19.35 0.26 4.18
CA LYS A 191 20.33 -0.55 3.43
C LYS A 191 19.67 -1.70 2.69
N LEU A 192 18.60 -2.29 3.25
CA LEU A 192 17.85 -3.38 2.64
C LEU A 192 16.90 -2.88 1.55
N HIS A 193 16.40 -1.65 1.65
CA HIS A 193 15.46 -1.08 0.69
C HIS A 193 15.95 0.26 0.13
N PRO A 194 16.86 0.26 -0.86
CA PRO A 194 17.36 1.48 -1.50
C PRO A 194 16.24 2.40 -2.02
N SER A 195 15.17 1.81 -2.54
CA SER A 195 13.97 2.51 -3.03
C SER A 195 13.25 3.33 -1.96
N LEU A 196 13.43 2.99 -0.68
CA LEU A 196 12.76 3.63 0.45
C LEU A 196 13.64 4.66 1.16
N LYS A 197 14.86 4.92 0.68
CA LYS A 197 15.80 5.91 1.27
C LYS A 197 15.21 7.31 1.38
N CYS A 198 14.28 7.66 0.50
CA CYS A 198 13.65 8.98 0.43
C CYS A 198 12.59 9.21 1.52
N ILE A 199 12.04 8.16 2.12
CA ILE A 199 10.85 8.22 2.99
C ILE A 199 11.07 8.99 4.29
N ASP A 200 12.32 9.03 4.77
CA ASP A 200 12.67 9.75 6.00
C ASP A 200 13.25 11.14 5.73
N ASN A 201 13.25 11.62 4.49
CA ASN A 201 13.75 12.94 4.16
C ASN A 201 12.67 14.00 4.45
N PRO A 202 12.87 14.88 5.44
CA PRO A 202 11.87 15.89 5.82
C PRO A 202 11.65 16.98 4.77
N GLU A 203 12.53 17.09 3.77
CA GLU A 203 12.45 18.11 2.72
C GLU A 203 11.60 17.67 1.51
N LEU A 204 11.27 16.39 1.41
CA LEU A 204 10.52 15.86 0.27
C LEU A 204 9.02 15.89 0.54
N ASP A 205 8.26 16.39 -0.43
CA ASP A 205 6.82 16.18 -0.46
C ASP A 205 6.47 14.75 -0.90
N LEU A 206 5.20 14.37 -0.73
CA LEU A 206 4.73 13.02 -1.04
C LEU A 206 4.90 12.66 -2.52
N LEU A 207 4.70 13.62 -3.42
CA LEU A 207 4.86 13.38 -4.86
C LEU A 207 6.33 13.09 -5.19
N SER A 208 7.26 13.81 -4.57
CA SER A 208 8.70 13.60 -4.70
C SER A 208 9.12 12.24 -4.14
N ILE A 209 8.56 11.84 -2.99
CA ILE A 209 8.76 10.50 -2.41
C ILE A 209 8.28 9.43 -3.39
N LYS A 210 7.05 9.54 -3.90
CA LYS A 210 6.47 8.61 -4.88
C LYS A 210 7.36 8.48 -6.13
N ASN A 211 7.79 9.60 -6.69
CA ASN A 211 8.63 9.60 -7.89
C ASN A 211 10.02 8.99 -7.63
N GLN A 212 10.61 9.20 -6.46
CA GLN A 212 11.89 8.59 -6.10
C GLN A 212 11.76 7.08 -5.91
N ILE A 213 10.71 6.61 -5.24
CA ILE A 213 10.41 5.18 -5.11
C ILE A 213 10.22 4.57 -6.50
N LEU A 214 9.33 5.13 -7.31
CA LEU A 214 9.04 4.65 -8.66
C LEU A 214 10.30 4.59 -9.52
N ASN A 215 11.10 5.66 -9.54
CA ASN A 215 12.33 5.68 -10.32
C ASN A 215 13.33 4.61 -9.85
N SER A 216 13.45 4.42 -8.54
CA SER A 216 14.30 3.35 -8.01
C SER A 216 13.84 1.97 -8.49
N LEU A 217 12.53 1.69 -8.40
CA LEU A 217 11.95 0.44 -8.90
C LEU A 217 12.21 0.29 -10.41
N LEU A 218 11.90 1.29 -11.22
CA LEU A 218 12.08 1.23 -12.68
C LEU A 218 13.55 1.04 -13.10
N LYS A 219 14.48 1.67 -12.37
CA LYS A 219 15.92 1.55 -12.62
C LYS A 219 16.42 0.13 -12.37
N GLU A 220 15.90 -0.53 -11.34
CA GLU A 220 16.28 -1.90 -10.98
C GLU A 220 15.98 -2.91 -12.10
N TYR A 221 14.90 -2.69 -12.87
CA TYR A 221 14.57 -3.51 -14.04
C TYR A 221 15.07 -2.94 -15.37
N GLY A 222 15.92 -1.91 -15.34
CA GLY A 222 16.54 -1.35 -16.55
C GLY A 222 15.60 -0.54 -17.45
N TYR A 223 14.44 -0.11 -16.96
CA TYR A 223 13.53 0.74 -17.73
C TYR A 223 13.98 2.20 -17.82
N ILE A 224 14.78 2.65 -16.86
CA ILE A 224 15.42 3.97 -16.84
C ILE A 224 16.88 3.85 -16.41
N ARG A 225 17.72 4.79 -16.85
CA ARG A 225 19.18 4.79 -16.61
C ARG A 225 19.56 5.54 -15.34
#